data_AF-W4LUK7-F1
#
_entry.id   AF-W4LUK7-F1
#
_cell.length_a   1.000
_cell.length_b   1.000
_cell.length_c   1.000
_cell.angle_alpha   90.00
_cell.angle_beta   90.00
_cell.angle_gamma   90.00
#
_symmetry.space_group_name_H-M   'P 1'
#
loop_
_entity.id
_entity.type
_entity.pdbx_description
1 polymer ?
#
loop_
_entity_poly.entity_id
_entity_poly.type
_entity_poly.pdbx_seq_one_letter_code
_entity_poly.pdbx_strand_id
1 'polypeptide(L)'
;MSTFITAESLADDTELDDLITDEMVDHFAVAGTPADCVGQLQRIVETGFTSVSCNLAAVRRGSLYEGLRETITTFGEILPQVKALGDN
;
A
#
# COMPACT_ATOMS: atom_id res chain seq x y z
N MET A 1 8.99 10.52 14.07
CA MET A 1 8.20 9.45 14.72
C MET A 1 7.40 8.80 13.60
N SER A 2 7.88 7.67 13.07
CA SER A 2 7.20 6.95 11.98
C SER A 2 6.21 5.97 12.60
N THR A 3 4.94 6.10 12.24
CA THR A 3 3.92 5.09 12.52
C THR A 3 4.02 4.01 11.46
N PHE A 4 4.23 2.77 11.86
CA PHE A 4 4.25 1.60 10.98
C PHE A 4 2.88 0.91 11.07
N ILE A 5 2.24 0.62 9.94
CA ILE A 5 1.13 -0.33 9.89
C ILE A 5 1.64 -1.55 9.14
N THR A 6 1.92 -2.60 9.90
CA THR A 6 2.34 -3.92 9.42
C THR A 6 1.10 -4.77 9.22
N ALA A 7 0.73 -5.07 7.97
CA ALA A 7 -0.11 -6.24 7.68
C ALA A 7 0.84 -7.41 7.35
N GLU A 8 1.47 -7.97 8.38
CA GLU A 8 1.96 -9.35 8.28
C GLU A 8 0.75 -10.28 8.34
N SER A 9 0.76 -11.34 7.54
CA SER A 9 -0.24 -12.41 7.60
C SER A 9 -0.21 -13.06 8.99
N LEU A 10 -1.00 -12.54 9.91
CA LEU A 10 -1.27 -13.14 11.21
C LEU A 10 -2.28 -14.26 10.99
N ALA A 11 -1.76 -15.47 10.81
CA ALA A 11 -2.56 -16.64 11.10
C ALA A 11 -2.80 -16.64 12.63
N ASP A 12 -4.09 -16.65 13.01
CA ASP A 12 -4.65 -16.88 14.34
C ASP A 12 -4.68 -15.73 15.37
N ASP A 13 -5.32 -14.60 15.03
CA ASP A 13 -6.02 -13.80 16.07
C ASP A 13 -7.29 -13.18 15.49
N THR A 14 -8.42 -13.85 15.70
CA THR A 14 -9.75 -13.43 15.16
C THR A 14 -10.17 -12.06 15.68
N GLU A 15 -9.62 -11.61 16.81
CA GLU A 15 -9.85 -10.29 17.39
C GLU A 15 -9.17 -9.16 16.58
N LEU A 16 -8.09 -9.46 15.85
CA LEU A 16 -7.44 -8.49 14.96
C LEU A 16 -8.20 -8.31 13.64
N ASP A 17 -8.84 -9.37 13.15
CA ASP A 17 -9.72 -9.28 11.98
C ASP A 17 -10.93 -8.37 12.25
N ASP A 18 -11.44 -8.35 13.49
CA ASP A 18 -12.53 -7.45 13.91
C ASP A 18 -12.05 -5.99 14.12
N LEU A 19 -10.75 -5.78 14.42
CA LEU A 19 -10.16 -4.44 14.57
C LEU A 19 -9.92 -3.77 13.21
N ILE A 20 -9.53 -4.54 12.20
CA ILE A 20 -9.27 -4.05 10.84
C ILE A 20 -10.60 -3.92 10.10
N THR A 21 -11.29 -2.81 10.30
CA THR A 21 -12.52 -2.49 9.56
C THR A 21 -12.23 -2.19 8.08
N ASP A 22 -13.21 -2.37 7.20
CA ASP A 22 -13.11 -1.99 5.78
C ASP A 22 -12.68 -0.52 5.61
N GLU A 23 -13.13 0.37 6.51
CA GLU A 23 -12.73 1.78 6.54
C GLU A 23 -11.23 1.95 6.87
N MET A 24 -10.69 1.13 7.78
CA MET A 24 -9.25 1.11 8.09
C MET A 24 -8.44 0.50 6.96
N VAL A 25 -8.93 -0.53 6.27
CA VAL A 25 -8.31 -1.06 5.05
C VAL A 25 -8.27 0.03 3.98
N ASP A 26 -9.35 0.76 3.77
CA ASP A 26 -9.41 1.87 2.80
C ASP A 26 -8.52 3.06 3.17
N HIS A 27 -8.23 3.24 4.47
CA HIS A 27 -7.33 4.29 4.97
C HIS A 27 -5.85 3.88 4.97
N PHE A 28 -5.54 2.60 5.17
CA PHE A 28 -4.18 2.15 5.46
C PHE A 28 -3.63 1.10 4.49
N ALA A 29 -4.46 0.50 3.65
CA ALA A 29 -4.03 -0.33 2.54
C ALA A 29 -3.99 0.48 1.26
N VAL A 30 -2.85 0.43 0.57
CA VAL A 30 -2.73 0.96 -0.79
C VAL A 30 -3.10 -0.16 -1.76
N ALA A 31 -4.33 -0.15 -2.26
CA ALA A 31 -4.88 -1.22 -3.08
C ALA A 31 -5.86 -0.70 -4.14
N GLY A 32 -5.88 -1.37 -5.30
CA GLY A 32 -6.75 -1.02 -6.43
C GLY A 32 -5.98 -0.93 -7.74
N THR A 33 -6.48 -0.09 -8.66
CA THR A 33 -5.77 0.25 -9.89
C THR A 33 -4.58 1.16 -9.58
N PRO A 34 -3.61 1.32 -10.51
CA PRO A 34 -2.51 2.26 -10.31
C PRO A 34 -2.97 3.70 -9.98
N ALA A 35 -4.09 4.15 -10.56
CA ALA A 35 -4.66 5.47 -10.28
C ALA A 35 -5.21 5.56 -8.85
N ASP A 36 -5.87 4.51 -8.35
CA ASP A 36 -6.38 4.45 -6.98
C ASP A 36 -5.21 4.52 -5.99
N CYS A 37 -4.14 3.77 -6.27
CA CYS A 37 -2.92 3.77 -5.44
C CYS A 37 -2.26 5.16 -5.39
N VAL A 38 -2.18 5.89 -6.50
CA VAL A 38 -1.68 7.28 -6.51
C VAL A 38 -2.55 8.18 -5.65
N GLY A 39 -3.88 8.10 -5.79
CA GLY A 39 -4.81 8.92 -5.01
C GLY A 39 -4.75 8.61 -3.50
N GLN A 40 -4.57 7.35 -3.12
CA GLN A 40 -4.38 6.93 -1.73
C GLN A 40 -3.04 7.45 -1.18
N LEU A 41 -1.94 7.30 -1.93
CA LEU A 41 -0.63 7.81 -1.52
C LEU A 41 -0.61 9.35 -1.41
N GLN A 42 -1.32 10.06 -2.28
CA GLN A 42 -1.47 11.51 -2.20
C GLN A 42 -2.13 11.93 -0.88
N ARG A 43 -3.22 11.26 -0.48
CA ARG A 43 -3.87 11.56 0.82
C ARG A 43 -2.93 11.35 2.00
N ILE A 44 -2.03 10.37 1.93
CA ILE A 44 -1.02 10.13 2.97
C ILE A 44 0.03 11.26 3.00
N VAL A 45 0.43 11.80 1.85
CA VAL A 45 1.32 12.99 1.80
C VAL A 45 0.62 14.21 2.40
N GLU A 46 -0.67 14.40 2.12
CA GLU A 46 -1.48 15.53 2.62
C GLU A 46 -1.64 15.55 4.16
N THR A 47 -1.40 14.43 4.87
CA THR A 47 -1.40 14.41 6.35
C THR A 47 -0.16 15.07 6.97
N GLY A 48 0.86 15.39 6.16
CA GLY A 48 2.12 16.01 6.61
C GLY A 48 3.22 15.01 6.96
N PHE A 49 3.06 13.72 6.64
CA PHE A 49 4.16 12.77 6.72
C PHE A 49 5.25 13.09 5.70
N THR A 50 6.51 13.06 6.15
CA THR A 50 7.68 13.31 5.28
C THR A 50 8.24 12.03 4.66
N SER A 51 7.78 10.86 5.11
CA SER A 51 8.15 9.57 4.55
C SER A 51 7.10 8.51 4.86
N VAL A 52 7.00 7.51 3.97
CA VAL A 52 6.18 6.31 4.15
C VAL A 52 7.01 5.09 3.80
N SER A 53 6.77 3.99 4.50
CA SER A 53 7.32 2.68 4.18
C SER A 53 6.18 1.77 3.76
N CYS A 54 6.33 1.10 2.63
CA CYS A 54 5.27 0.25 2.07
C CYS A 54 5.79 -1.18 1.86
N ASN A 55 4.99 -2.17 2.24
CA ASN A 55 5.20 -3.56 1.86
C ASN A 55 4.44 -3.84 0.55
N LEU A 56 5.12 -4.46 -0.42
CA LEU A 56 4.49 -4.86 -1.68
C LEU A 56 3.95 -6.29 -1.57
N ALA A 57 2.64 -6.43 -1.68
CA ALA A 57 1.99 -7.73 -1.75
C ALA A 57 1.94 -8.23 -3.21
N ALA A 58 2.45 -9.44 -3.46
CA ALA A 58 2.40 -10.06 -4.78
C ALA A 58 0.95 -10.37 -5.19
N VAL A 59 0.56 -9.97 -6.40
CA VAL A 59 -0.75 -10.33 -6.94
C VAL A 59 -0.81 -11.83 -7.25
N ARG A 60 -1.97 -12.45 -7.06
CA ARG A 60 -2.14 -13.88 -7.37
C ARG A 60 -2.03 -14.12 -8.88
N ARG A 61 -1.04 -14.91 -9.29
CA ARG A 61 -0.79 -15.35 -10.67
C ARG A 61 -0.46 -16.84 -10.70
N GLY A 62 -0.07 -17.36 -11.87
CA GLY A 62 0.33 -18.77 -12.04
C GLY A 62 1.49 -19.18 -11.13
N SER A 63 2.34 -18.23 -10.73
CA SER A 63 3.34 -18.40 -9.68
C SER A 63 3.54 -17.13 -8.85
N LEU A 64 4.14 -17.29 -7.66
CA LEU A 64 4.56 -16.15 -6.82
C LEU A 64 5.57 -15.25 -7.56
N TYR A 65 6.46 -15.84 -8.35
CA TYR A 65 7.43 -15.11 -9.16
C TYR A 65 6.73 -14.16 -10.15
N GLU A 66 5.76 -14.68 -10.91
CA GLU A 66 4.99 -13.87 -11.86
C GLU A 66 4.21 -12.76 -11.16
N GLY A 67 3.57 -13.10 -10.05
CA GLY A 67 2.80 -12.16 -9.24
C GLY A 67 3.66 -11.02 -8.70
N LEU A 68 4.82 -11.35 -8.10
CA LEU A 68 5.72 -10.36 -7.56
C LEU A 68 6.36 -9.51 -8.66
N ARG A 69 6.76 -10.11 -9.79
CA ARG A 69 7.31 -9.40 -10.95
C ARG A 69 6.31 -8.36 -11.47
N GLU A 70 5.05 -8.75 -11.61
CA GLU A 70 4.00 -7.84 -12.03
C GLU A 70 3.81 -6.71 -11.02
N THR A 71 3.63 -7.04 -9.73
CA THR A 71 3.49 -6.03 -8.66
C THR A 71 4.63 -5.01 -8.69
N ILE A 72 5.90 -5.45 -8.75
CA ILE A 72 7.06 -4.54 -8.74
C ILE A 72 7.08 -3.66 -10.00
N THR A 73 6.80 -4.25 -11.17
CA THR A 73 6.86 -3.50 -12.45
C THR A 73 5.80 -2.41 -12.47
N THR A 74 4.55 -2.76 -12.12
CA THR A 74 3.43 -1.82 -12.08
C THR A 74 3.62 -0.77 -10.98
N PHE A 75 4.14 -1.16 -9.81
CA PHE A 75 4.45 -0.17 -8.76
C PHE A 75 5.56 0.81 -9.19
N GLY A 76 6.48 0.37 -10.05
CA GLY A 76 7.47 1.24 -10.69
C GLY A 76 6.87 2.38 -11.53
N GLU A 77 5.66 2.22 -12.06
CA GLU A 77 4.93 3.25 -12.82
C GLU A 77 4.23 4.28 -11.89
N ILE A 78 3.94 3.88 -10.65
CA ILE A 78 3.30 4.71 -9.63
C ILE A 78 4.31 5.66 -8.99
N LEU A 79 5.53 5.16 -8.68
CA LEU A 79 6.56 5.92 -7.95
C LEU A 79 6.91 7.30 -8.56
N PRO A 80 7.08 7.47 -9.89
CA PRO A 80 7.34 8.78 -10.48
C PRO A 80 6.22 9.78 -10.25
N GLN A 81 4.96 9.33 -10.28
CA GLN A 81 3.79 10.18 -10.07
C GLN A 81 3.73 10.67 -8.63
N VAL A 82 4.03 9.79 -7.66
CA VAL A 82 4.08 10.15 -6.24
C VAL A 82 5.23 11.09 -5.92
N LYS A 83 6.41 10.91 -6.53
CA LYS A 83 7.54 11.84 -6.36
C LYS A 83 7.19 13.25 -6.80
N ALA A 84 6.48 13.39 -7.92
CA ALA A 84 6.04 14.69 -8.42
C ALA A 84 5.05 15.42 -7.50
N LEU A 85 4.40 14.72 -6.55
CA LEU A 85 3.53 15.35 -5.55
C LEU A 85 4.32 16.14 -4.50
N GLY A 86 5.55 15.73 -4.18
CA GLY A 86 6.39 16.35 -3.15
C GLY A 86 7.29 17.48 -3.65
N ASP A 87 7.30 17.75 -4.96
CA ASP A 87 8.10 18.81 -5.59
C ASP A 87 7.34 20.17 -5.69
N ASN A 88 6.14 20.26 -5.10
CA ASN A 88 5.32 21.49 -4.99
C ASN A 88 5.37 22.07 -3.57
#